data_AF-A0A972M5E1-F1
#
_entry.id   AF-A0A972M5E1-F1
#
_cell.length_a   1.000
_cell.length_b   1.000
_cell.length_c   1.000
_cell.angle_alpha   90.00
_cell.angle_beta   90.00
_cell.angle_gamma   90.00
#
_symmetry.space_group_name_H-M   'P 1'
#
loop_
_entity.id
_entity.type
_entity.pdbx_description
1 polymer ?
#
loop_
_entity_poly.entity_id
_entity_poly.type
_entity_poly.pdbx_seq_one_letter_code
_entity_poly.pdbx_strand_id
1 'polypeptide(L)'
;MRRMWHYGLWLVLAGLAGLAARQVPWDHVQRALTEIPLRTWLGLIALNAFILWLFVLRWGWFLRQMGFTVPWHRLVAYRLAAFSVSYFTPGTQFGGE
;
A
#
# COMPACT_ATOMS: atom_id res chain seq x y z
N MET A 1 -22.83 -20.78 -15.83
CA MET A 1 -22.47 -19.86 -16.93
C MET A 1 -21.72 -18.60 -16.49
N ARG A 2 -22.14 -17.85 -15.44
CA ARG A 2 -21.45 -16.61 -14.98
C ARG A 2 -19.98 -16.79 -14.56
N ARG A 3 -19.62 -17.93 -13.96
CA ARG A 3 -18.25 -18.21 -13.46
C ARG A 3 -17.22 -18.47 -14.57
N MET A 4 -17.61 -19.07 -15.69
CA MET A 4 -16.71 -19.35 -16.84
C MET A 4 -16.30 -18.08 -17.57
N TRP A 5 -17.18 -17.08 -17.65
CA TRP A 5 -16.87 -15.75 -18.20
C TRP A 5 -15.81 -15.00 -17.38
N HIS A 6 -15.81 -15.15 -16.05
CA HIS A 6 -14.79 -14.54 -15.20
C HIS A 6 -13.41 -15.12 -15.49
N TYR A 7 -13.28 -16.44 -15.62
CA TYR A 7 -12.00 -17.07 -15.96
C TYR A 7 -11.52 -16.69 -17.36
N GLY A 8 -12.43 -16.62 -18.34
CA GLY A 8 -12.11 -16.13 -19.69
C GLY A 8 -11.62 -14.68 -19.67
N LEU A 9 -12.26 -13.80 -18.90
CA LEU A 9 -11.85 -12.41 -18.76
C LEU A 9 -10.49 -12.27 -18.07
N TRP A 10 -10.23 -13.05 -17.01
CA TRP A 10 -8.90 -13.09 -16.38
C TRP A 10 -7.81 -13.59 -17.32
N LEU A 11 -8.09 -14.59 -18.16
CA LEU A 11 -7.15 -15.06 -19.18
C LEU A 11 -6.87 -13.99 -20.23
N VAL A 12 -7.90 -13.27 -20.69
CA VAL A 12 -7.72 -12.14 -21.61
C VAL A 12 -6.90 -11.03 -20.96
N LEU A 13 -7.22 -10.65 -19.73
CA LEU A 13 -6.46 -9.65 -18.98
C LEU A 13 -5.00 -10.07 -18.77
N ALA A 14 -4.75 -11.33 -18.42
CA ALA A 14 -3.40 -11.87 -18.29
C ALA A 14 -2.65 -11.86 -19.63
N GLY A 15 -3.33 -12.22 -20.72
CA GLY A 15 -2.78 -12.14 -22.08
C GLY A 15 -2.43 -10.70 -22.48
N LEU A 16 -3.33 -9.75 -22.24
CA LEU A 16 -3.10 -8.33 -22.48
C LEU A 16 -1.96 -7.78 -21.61
N ALA A 17 -1.91 -8.16 -20.33
CA ALA A 17 -0.83 -7.81 -19.42
C ALA A 17 0.51 -8.39 -19.91
N GLY A 18 0.53 -9.63 -20.40
CA GLY A 18 1.71 -10.23 -21.00
C GLY A 18 2.16 -9.53 -22.29
N LEU A 19 1.22 -9.11 -23.13
CA LEU A 19 1.51 -8.32 -24.33
C LEU A 19 2.05 -6.92 -24.00
N ALA A 20 1.49 -6.27 -22.97
CA ALA A 20 1.98 -4.98 -22.47
C ALA A 20 3.37 -5.13 -21.83
N ALA A 21 3.58 -6.18 -21.04
CA ALA A 21 4.85 -6.51 -20.41
C ALA A 21 5.98 -6.73 -21.44
N ARG A 22 5.67 -7.26 -22.62
CA ARG A 22 6.66 -7.40 -23.72
C ARG A 22 7.11 -6.06 -24.31
N GLN A 23 6.32 -5.00 -24.16
CA GLN A 23 6.67 -3.66 -24.62
C GLN A 23 7.50 -2.89 -23.57
N VAL A 24 7.60 -3.42 -22.35
CA VAL A 24 8.40 -2.80 -21.28
C VAL A 24 9.87 -3.09 -21.54
N PRO A 25 10.72 -2.07 -21.66
CA PRO A 25 12.17 -2.26 -21.73
C PRO A 25 12.70 -2.62 -20.33
N TRP A 26 12.71 -3.92 -20.00
CA TRP A 26 13.08 -4.44 -18.68
C TRP A 26 14.47 -4.00 -18.23
N ASP A 27 15.41 -3.83 -19.17
CA ASP A 27 16.75 -3.32 -18.89
C ASP A 27 16.73 -1.90 -18.31
N HIS A 28 15.84 -1.05 -18.83
CA HIS A 28 15.66 0.31 -18.33
C HIS A 28 14.96 0.33 -16.98
N VAL A 29 14.00 -0.57 -16.74
CA VAL A 29 13.34 -0.72 -15.43
C VAL A 29 14.35 -1.15 -14.38
N GLN A 30 15.17 -2.16 -14.67
CA GLN A 30 16.17 -2.63 -13.74
C GLN A 30 17.18 -1.53 -13.41
N ARG A 31 17.71 -0.81 -14.42
CA ARG A 31 18.60 0.33 -14.19
C ARG A 31 17.94 1.41 -13.35
N ALA A 32 16.70 1.78 -13.68
CA ALA A 32 15.95 2.78 -12.92
C ALA A 32 15.76 2.39 -11.44
N LEU A 33 15.58 1.10 -11.14
CA LEU A 33 15.45 0.59 -9.77
C LEU A 33 16.80 0.53 -9.03
N THR A 34 17.90 0.22 -9.72
CA THR A 34 19.24 0.15 -9.11
C THR A 34 19.90 1.53 -8.96
N GLU A 35 19.53 2.49 -9.80
CA GLU A 35 20.10 3.83 -9.81
C GLU A 35 19.30 4.83 -8.96
N ILE A 36 18.31 4.37 -8.19
CA ILE A 36 17.56 5.23 -7.27
C ILE A 36 18.55 5.82 -6.25
N PRO A 37 18.75 7.14 -6.22
CA PRO A 37 19.72 7.74 -5.33
C PRO A 37 19.19 7.67 -3.89
N LEU A 38 20.11 7.55 -2.92
CA LEU A 38 19.77 7.45 -1.51
C LEU A 38 18.87 8.61 -1.02
N ARG A 39 19.03 9.82 -1.57
CA ARG A 39 18.16 10.98 -1.26
C ARG A 39 16.68 10.72 -1.58
N THR A 40 16.39 9.97 -2.64
CA THR A 40 15.02 9.64 -3.03
C THR A 40 14.44 8.64 -2.04
N TRP A 41 15.21 7.62 -1.66
CA TRP A 41 14.82 6.69 -0.60
C TRP A 41 14.53 7.40 0.72
N LEU A 42 15.42 8.29 1.15
CA LEU A 42 15.25 9.07 2.37
C LEU A 42 14.02 9.98 2.28
N GLY A 43 13.80 10.64 1.14
CA GLY A 43 12.61 11.46 0.92
C GLY A 43 11.31 10.66 0.98
N LEU A 44 11.27 9.48 0.35
CA LEU A 44 10.11 8.59 0.40
C LEU A 44 9.85 8.07 1.82
N ILE A 45 10.90 7.67 2.56
CA ILE A 45 10.78 7.22 3.94
C ILE A 45 10.28 8.36 4.83
N ALA A 46 10.86 9.55 4.70
CA ALA A 46 10.46 10.73 5.47
C ALA A 46 9.00 11.12 5.20
N LEU A 47 8.59 11.11 3.93
CA LEU A 47 7.20 11.40 3.55
C LEU A 47 6.23 10.35 4.13
N ASN A 48 6.56 9.06 4.03
CA ASN A 48 5.72 8.01 4.62
C ASN A 48 5.65 8.11 6.15
N ALA A 49 6.77 8.38 6.81
CA ALA A 49 6.81 8.60 8.26
C ALA A 49 5.96 9.81 8.67
N PHE A 50 6.00 10.89 7.90
CA PHE A 50 5.19 12.08 8.13
C PHE A 50 3.69 11.79 7.95
N ILE A 51 3.30 11.09 6.89
CA ILE A 51 1.91 10.67 6.67
C ILE A 51 1.42 9.77 7.81
N LEU A 52 2.24 8.79 8.23
CA LEU A 52 1.93 7.92 9.36
C LEU A 52 1.76 8.74 10.65
N TRP A 53 2.64 9.71 10.90
CA TRP A 53 2.55 10.60 12.05
C TRP A 53 1.24 11.41 12.04
N LEU A 54 0.83 11.96 10.90
CA LEU A 54 -0.45 12.66 10.77
C LEU A 54 -1.65 11.74 11.07
N PHE A 55 -1.63 10.50 10.60
CA PHE A 55 -2.69 9.53 10.92
C PHE A 55 -2.75 9.26 12.42
N VAL A 56 -1.61 9.02 13.06
CA VAL A 56 -1.56 8.71 14.48
C VAL A 56 -1.99 9.93 15.31
N LEU A 57 -1.60 11.15 14.94
CA LEU A 57 -2.09 12.38 15.56
C LEU A 57 -3.60 12.50 15.47
N ARG A 58 -4.17 12.34 14.26
CA ARG A 58 -5.60 12.45 14.02
C ARG A 58 -6.40 11.49 14.90
N TRP A 59 -5.99 10.23 14.95
CA TRP A 59 -6.68 9.20 15.74
C TRP A 59 -6.42 9.32 17.23
N GLY A 60 -5.21 9.70 17.63
CA GLY A 60 -4.89 10.00 19.02
C GLY A 60 -5.72 11.17 19.55
N TRP A 61 -5.96 12.19 18.73
CA TRP A 61 -6.83 13.32 19.10
C TRP A 61 -8.28 12.86 19.32
N PHE A 62 -8.87 12.11 18.39
CA PHE A 62 -10.23 11.58 18.55
C PHE A 62 -10.37 10.70 19.81
N LEU A 63 -9.44 9.77 20.04
CA LEU A 63 -9.48 8.89 21.20
C LEU A 63 -9.40 9.67 22.52
N ARG A 64 -8.57 10.71 22.58
CA ARG A 64 -8.49 11.60 23.75
C ARG A 64 -9.81 12.35 23.99
N GLN A 65 -10.46 12.83 22.93
CA GLN A 65 -11.78 13.48 23.05
C GLN A 65 -12.87 12.51 23.53
N MET A 66 -12.72 11.21 23.28
CA MET A 66 -13.59 10.15 23.80
C MET A 66 -13.21 9.67 25.21
N GLY A 67 -12.22 10.27 25.85
CA GLY A 67 -11.75 9.90 27.20
C GLY A 67 -10.70 8.78 27.23
N PHE A 68 -10.22 8.30 26.09
CA PHE A 68 -9.20 7.25 26.02
C PHE A 68 -7.79 7.82 25.87
N THR A 69 -6.88 7.39 26.74
CA THR A 69 -5.45 7.74 26.69
C THR A 69 -4.63 6.55 26.19
N VAL A 70 -4.46 6.46 24.87
CA VAL A 70 -3.64 5.41 24.24
C VAL A 70 -2.22 5.93 23.99
N PRO A 71 -1.17 5.19 24.39
CA PRO A 71 0.21 5.62 24.15
C PRO A 71 0.55 5.60 22.66
N TRP A 72 1.37 6.55 22.23
CA TRP A 72 1.71 6.80 20.82
C TRP A 72 2.21 5.56 20.07
N HIS A 73 3.14 4.81 20.67
CA HIS A 73 3.73 3.62 20.05
C HIS A 73 2.69 2.53 19.75
N ARG A 74 1.63 2.39 20.56
CA ARG A 74 0.55 1.45 20.29
C ARG A 74 -0.28 1.89 19.10
N LEU A 75 -0.59 3.19 19.00
CA LEU A 75 -1.32 3.72 17.86
C LEU A 75 -0.54 3.55 16.55
N VAL A 76 0.78 3.76 16.57
CA VAL A 76 1.67 3.46 15.44
C VAL A 76 1.61 1.97 15.07
N ALA A 77 1.75 1.07 16.06
CA ALA A 77 1.71 -0.37 15.82
C ALA A 77 0.37 -0.82 15.22
N TYR A 78 -0.75 -0.32 15.74
CA TYR A 78 -2.08 -0.60 15.17
C TYR A 78 -2.19 -0.12 13.72
N ARG A 79 -1.66 1.07 13.40
CA ARG A 79 -1.69 1.61 12.04
C ARG A 79 -0.84 0.77 11.08
N LEU A 80 0.36 0.39 11.48
CA LEU A 80 1.22 -0.46 10.67
C LEU A 80 0.59 -1.84 10.44
N ALA A 81 0.06 -2.48 11.49
CA ALA A 81 -0.60 -3.77 11.36
C ALA A 81 -1.83 -3.71 10.44
N ALA A 82 -2.71 -2.72 10.64
CA ALA A 82 -3.89 -2.52 9.80
C ALA A 82 -3.51 -2.23 8.33
N PHE A 83 -2.50 -1.39 8.09
CA PHE A 83 -2.00 -1.17 6.73
C PHE A 83 -1.40 -2.42 6.12
N SER A 84 -0.61 -3.19 6.86
CA SER A 84 -0.07 -4.46 6.36
C SER A 84 -1.19 -5.41 5.94
N VAL A 85 -2.22 -5.59 6.78
CA VAL A 85 -3.40 -6.39 6.40
C VAL A 85 -4.03 -5.82 5.13
N SER A 86 -4.33 -4.51 5.11
CA SER A 86 -5.00 -3.85 3.98
C SER A 86 -4.23 -3.99 2.66
N TYR A 87 -2.90 -3.90 2.68
CA TYR A 87 -2.06 -3.99 1.48
C TYR A 87 -1.85 -5.43 1.01
N PHE A 88 -1.77 -6.39 1.93
CA PHE A 88 -1.49 -7.80 1.59
C PHE A 88 -2.75 -8.64 1.38
N THR A 89 -3.93 -8.21 1.85
CA THR A 89 -5.19 -8.91 1.62
C THR A 89 -5.98 -8.29 0.47
N PRO A 90 -6.34 -9.06 -0.57
CA PRO A 90 -7.19 -8.55 -1.65
C PRO A 90 -8.65 -8.47 -1.17
N GLY A 91 -9.09 -7.27 -0.81
CA GLY A 91 -10.50 -6.98 -0.53
C GLY A 91 -10.71 -5.67 0.22
N THR A 92 -11.73 -4.91 -0.19
CA THR A 92 -12.18 -3.69 0.53
C THR A 92 -12.68 -3.97 1.95
N GLN A 93 -12.93 -5.25 2.26
CA GLN A 93 -13.47 -5.71 3.55
C GLN A 93 -12.46 -5.64 4.70
N PHE A 94 -11.16 -5.58 4.39
CA PHE A 94 -10.07 -5.54 5.38
C PHE A 94 -9.27 -4.24 5.31
N GLY A 95 -9.72 -3.30 4.46
CA GLY A 95 -9.04 -2.07 4.12
C GLY A 95 -9.65 -0.84 4.78
N GLY A 96 -9.32 -0.59 6.04
CA GLY A 96 -9.38 0.77 6.61
C GLY A 96 -10.73 1.30 7.11
N GLU A 97 -11.67 0.42 7.49
CA GLU A 97 -12.79 0.75 8.40
C GLU A 97 -12.57 0.11 9.78
#